data_AF-A0A7J7P7Y1-F1
#
_entry.id   AF-A0A7J7P7Y1-F1
#
_cell.length_a   1.000
_cell.length_b   1.000
_cell.length_c   1.000
_cell.angle_alpha   90.00
_cell.angle_beta   90.00
_cell.angle_gamma   90.00
#
_symmetry.space_group_name_H-M   'P 1'
#
loop_
_entity.id
_entity.type
_entity.pdbx_description
1 polymer ?
#
loop_
_entity_poly.entity_id
_entity_poly.type
_entity_poly.pdbx_seq_one_letter_code
_entity_poly.pdbx_strand_id
1 'polypeptide(L)'
;MKRNSFFYVFKLTQISLIAIITMIVFFPSEMPRDLIISGGIFMGAIFFSLIMIMFNGFAELAMTILKLPVYYKQRDVRFYPSWAYSLPTWILKIPITFLEVAVWVFHTYYVIGFDPNIER
;
A
#
# COMPACT_ATOMS: atom_id res chain seq x y z
N MET A 1 8.58 -9.81 14.05
CA MET A 1 8.79 -8.61 13.22
C MET A 1 10.19 -7.98 13.34
N LYS A 2 10.88 -8.02 14.50
CA LYS A 2 12.25 -7.49 14.66
C LYS A 2 13.28 -7.91 13.57
N ARG A 3 13.24 -9.16 13.11
CA ARG A 3 14.21 -9.69 12.12
C ARG A 3 14.03 -9.15 10.69
N ASN A 4 12.85 -8.60 10.37
CA ASN A 4 12.53 -8.08 9.04
C ASN A 4 12.18 -6.58 9.08
N SER A 5 12.49 -5.91 10.18
CA SER A 5 12.14 -4.50 10.41
C SER A 5 12.70 -3.58 9.32
N PHE A 6 13.91 -3.86 8.84
CA PHE A 6 14.55 -3.12 7.76
C PHE A 6 13.68 -3.09 6.49
N PHE A 7 13.09 -4.22 6.11
CA PHE A 7 12.23 -4.31 4.93
C PHE A 7 10.98 -3.45 5.07
N TYR A 8 10.32 -3.49 6.24
CA TYR A 8 9.12 -2.70 6.48
C TYR A 8 9.41 -1.20 6.54
N VAL A 9 10.53 -0.80 7.17
CA VAL A 9 10.97 0.61 7.19
C VAL A 9 11.29 1.09 5.77
N PHE A 10 12.05 0.30 5.01
CA PHE A 10 12.36 0.62 3.61
C PHE A 10 11.10 0.77 2.76
N LYS A 11 10.15 -0.16 2.89
CA LYS A 11 8.85 -0.12 2.21
C LYS A 11 8.05 1.14 2.56
N LEU A 12 8.00 1.53 3.83
CA LEU A 12 7.36 2.78 4.26
C LEU A 12 8.05 4.02 3.68
N THR A 13 9.38 4.06 3.64
CA THR A 13 10.12 5.18 3.03
C THR A 13 9.86 5.26 1.52
N GLN A 14 9.79 4.12 0.83
CA GLN A 14 9.46 4.06 -0.60
C GLN A 14 8.05 4.58 -0.86
N ILE A 15 7.04 4.13 -0.10
CA ILE A 15 5.66 4.62 -0.19
C ILE A 15 5.61 6.12 0.02
N SER A 16 6.33 6.64 1.01
CA SER A 16 6.35 8.07 1.30
C SER A 16 6.97 8.89 0.16
N LEU A 17 8.06 8.41 -0.45
CA LEU A 17 8.67 9.06 -1.62
C LEU A 17 7.73 9.08 -2.83
N ILE A 18 7.05 7.95 -3.11
CA ILE A 18 6.08 7.88 -4.21
C ILE A 18 4.88 8.79 -3.91
N ALA A 19 4.42 8.86 -2.66
CA ALA A 19 3.35 9.76 -2.26
C ALA A 19 3.74 11.23 -2.51
N ILE A 20 4.97 11.64 -2.17
CA ILE A 20 5.49 13.00 -2.44
C ILE A 20 5.52 13.28 -3.94
N ILE A 21 6.00 12.35 -4.77
CA ILE A 21 5.99 12.52 -6.23
C ILE A 21 4.55 12.69 -6.74
N THR A 22 3.62 11.89 -6.23
CA THR A 22 2.20 11.94 -6.59
C THR A 22 1.57 13.28 -6.22
N MET A 23 1.90 13.83 -5.04
CA MET A 23 1.45 15.15 -4.62
C MET A 23 1.91 16.26 -5.56
N ILE A 24 3.17 16.20 -6.00
CA ILE A 24 3.74 17.21 -6.91
C ILE A 24 3.06 17.13 -8.27
N VAL A 25 2.77 15.92 -8.76
CA VAL A 25 2.09 15.70 -10.05
C VAL A 25 0.65 16.19 -10.05
N PHE A 26 -0.09 15.96 -8.96
CA PHE A 26 -1.51 16.32 -8.84
C PHE A 26 -1.74 17.57 -7.97
N PHE A 27 -0.84 18.55 -8.08
CA PHE A 27 -0.89 19.71 -7.20
C PHE A 27 -2.11 20.63 -7.50
N PRO A 28 -2.87 21.07 -6.48
CA PRO A 28 -4.19 21.68 -6.66
C PRO A 28 -4.18 23.10 -7.21
N SER A 29 -3.03 23.78 -7.30
CA SER A 29 -2.97 25.16 -7.80
C SER A 29 -3.40 25.31 -9.27
N GLU A 30 -3.47 24.22 -10.03
CA GLU A 30 -3.90 24.21 -11.42
C GLU A 30 -5.34 23.68 -11.64
N MET A 31 -6.08 23.31 -10.59
CA MET A 31 -7.37 22.61 -10.70
C MET A 31 -8.56 23.43 -10.15
N PRO A 32 -9.19 24.31 -10.95
CA PRO A 32 -10.45 24.93 -10.57
C PRO A 32 -11.56 23.87 -10.48
N ARG A 33 -12.31 23.83 -9.38
CA ARG A 33 -13.32 22.79 -9.07
C ARG A 33 -14.55 22.79 -9.98
N ASP A 34 -14.75 23.84 -10.76
CA ASP A 34 -15.97 24.07 -11.54
C ASP A 34 -15.90 23.53 -12.99
N LEU A 35 -14.76 22.98 -13.42
CA LEU A 35 -14.60 22.43 -14.77
C LEU A 35 -14.71 20.90 -14.78
N ILE A 36 -15.40 20.37 -15.80
CA ILE A 36 -15.50 18.93 -16.12
C ILE A 36 -14.10 18.30 -16.28
N ILE A 37 -13.14 19.08 -16.78
CA ILE A 37 -11.73 18.67 -16.95
C ILE A 37 -11.09 18.32 -15.60
N SER A 38 -11.35 19.09 -14.54
CA SER A 38 -10.83 18.82 -13.20
C SER A 38 -11.38 17.52 -12.64
N GLY A 39 -12.65 17.17 -12.94
CA GLY A 39 -13.23 15.88 -12.56
C GLY A 39 -12.49 14.68 -13.16
N GLY A 40 -12.06 14.79 -14.42
CA GLY A 40 -11.22 13.77 -15.08
C GLY A 40 -9.85 13.62 -14.41
N ILE A 41 -9.25 14.72 -13.98
CA ILE A 41 -7.94 14.72 -13.30
C ILE A 41 -8.05 14.10 -11.90
N PHE A 42 -9.11 14.41 -11.13
CA PHE A 42 -9.38 13.76 -9.84
C PHE A 42 -9.59 12.26 -9.99
N MET A 43 -10.35 11.83 -11.01
CA MET A 43 -10.56 10.40 -11.27
C MET A 43 -9.26 9.70 -11.69
N GLY A 44 -8.41 10.39 -12.46
CA GLY A 44 -7.05 9.95 -12.78
C GLY A 44 -6.15 9.82 -11.55
N ALA A 45 -6.24 10.75 -10.60
CA ALA A 45 -5.48 10.71 -9.36
C ALA A 45 -5.89 9.53 -8.47
N ILE A 46 -7.19 9.26 -8.34
CA ILE A 46 -7.71 8.10 -7.60
C ILE A 46 -7.28 6.79 -8.28
N PHE A 47 -7.37 6.71 -9.61
CA PHE A 47 -6.93 5.55 -10.38
C PHE A 47 -5.43 5.28 -10.21
N PHE A 48 -4.61 6.33 -10.31
CA PHE A 48 -3.17 6.23 -10.08
C PHE A 48 -2.84 5.77 -8.66
N SER A 49 -3.55 6.32 -7.67
CA SER A 49 -3.43 5.90 -6.26
C SER A 49 -3.73 4.40 -6.08
N LEU A 50 -4.81 3.90 -6.68
CA LEU A 50 -5.16 2.47 -6.62
C LEU A 50 -4.07 1.59 -7.25
N ILE A 51 -3.57 1.98 -8.42
CA ILE A 51 -2.50 1.26 -9.12
C ILE A 51 -1.23 1.21 -8.25
N MET A 52 -0.83 2.34 -7.66
CA MET A 52 0.36 2.41 -6.82
C MET A 52 0.26 1.50 -5.59
N ILE A 53 -0.88 1.50 -4.90
CA ILE A 53 -1.11 0.62 -3.74
C ILE A 53 -1.09 -0.85 -4.17
N MET A 54 -1.69 -1.19 -5.31
CA MET A 54 -1.67 -2.55 -5.84
C MET A 54 -0.25 -3.03 -6.16
N PHE A 55 0.56 -2.20 -6.83
CA PHE A 55 1.96 -2.53 -7.12
C PHE A 55 2.81 -2.70 -5.87
N ASN A 56 2.53 -1.91 -4.83
CA ASN A 56 3.24 -2.00 -3.57
C ASN A 56 3.10 -3.39 -2.90
N GLY A 57 1.94 -4.06 -3.09
CA GLY A 57 1.70 -5.43 -2.63
C GLY A 57 2.65 -6.48 -3.23
N PHE A 58 3.20 -6.25 -4.43
CA PHE A 58 4.12 -7.20 -5.08
C PHE A 58 5.43 -7.38 -4.33
N ALA A 59 5.89 -6.35 -3.60
CA ALA A 59 7.12 -6.45 -2.79
C ALA A 59 7.01 -7.58 -1.73
N GLU A 60 5.80 -7.87 -1.25
CA GLU A 60 5.57 -8.94 -0.28
C GLU A 60 5.53 -10.34 -0.89
N LEU A 61 5.25 -10.45 -2.20
CA LEU A 61 5.26 -11.74 -2.89
C LEU A 61 6.68 -12.31 -2.94
N ALA A 62 7.68 -11.48 -3.23
CA ALA A 62 9.09 -11.89 -3.22
C ALA A 62 9.51 -12.49 -1.86
N MET A 63 9.10 -11.85 -0.76
CA MET A 63 9.33 -12.33 0.60
C MET A 63 8.62 -13.66 0.90
N THR A 64 7.46 -13.89 0.29
CA THR A 64 6.71 -15.15 0.42
C THR A 64 7.41 -16.27 -0.33
N ILE A 65 7.97 -15.97 -1.51
CA ILE A 65 8.75 -16.93 -2.31
C ILE A 65 9.98 -17.42 -1.53
N LEU A 66 10.69 -16.53 -0.84
CA LEU A 66 11.83 -16.90 0.00
C LEU A 66 11.48 -17.84 1.16
N LYS A 67 10.21 -17.89 1.59
CA LYS A 67 9.72 -18.79 2.65
C LYS A 67 9.24 -20.13 2.12
N LEU A 68 8.99 -20.26 0.81
CA LEU A 68 8.52 -21.51 0.19
C LEU A 68 9.41 -22.73 0.47
N PRO A 69 10.75 -22.65 0.42
CA PRO A 69 11.59 -23.82 0.68
C PRO A 69 11.41 -24.37 2.11
N VAL A 70 11.24 -23.47 3.09
CA VAL A 70 10.98 -23.84 4.49
C VAL A 70 9.59 -24.47 4.62
N TYR A 71 8.60 -23.90 3.94
CA TYR A 71 7.25 -24.46 3.88
C TYR A 71 7.23 -25.87 3.28
N TYR A 72 7.88 -26.09 2.13
CA TYR A 72 7.96 -27.42 1.52
C TYR A 72 8.62 -28.43 2.46
N LYS A 73 9.71 -28.05 3.13
CA LYS A 73 10.37 -28.90 4.14
C LYS A 73 9.46 -29.26 5.32
N GLN A 74 8.65 -28.31 5.80
CA GLN A 74 7.71 -28.55 6.91
C GLN A 74 6.50 -29.39 6.48
N ARG A 75 6.02 -29.21 5.24
CA ARG A 75 4.95 -30.00 4.63
C ARG A 75 5.36 -31.45 4.45
N ASP A 76 6.59 -31.70 4.00
CA ASP A 76 7.09 -33.06 3.75
C ASP A 76 7.22 -33.87 5.06
N VAL A 77 7.42 -33.19 6.20
CA VAL A 77 7.38 -33.80 7.54
C VAL A 77 5.95 -33.82 8.15
N ARG A 78 4.92 -33.43 7.38
CA ARG A 78 3.49 -33.46 7.76
C ARG A 78 3.15 -32.70 9.06
N PHE A 79 3.92 -31.68 9.43
CA PHE A 79 3.69 -30.96 10.69
C PHE A 79 2.37 -30.18 10.74
N TYR A 80 1.97 -29.52 9.65
CA TYR A 80 0.74 -28.73 9.60
C TYR A 80 0.16 -28.67 8.19
N PRO A 81 -1.17 -28.54 8.06
CA PRO A 81 -1.82 -28.29 6.78
C PRO A 81 -1.49 -26.88 6.27
N SER A 82 -1.54 -26.70 4.95
CA SER A 82 -1.15 -25.47 4.24
C SER A 82 -1.84 -24.20 4.77
N TRP A 83 -3.11 -24.31 5.18
CA TRP A 83 -3.90 -23.20 5.68
C TRP A 83 -3.45 -22.73 7.07
N ALA A 84 -2.96 -23.64 7.92
CA ALA A 84 -2.49 -23.29 9.26
C ALA A 84 -1.16 -22.53 9.21
N TYR A 85 -0.35 -22.73 8.17
CA TYR A 85 0.90 -21.99 7.95
C TYR A 85 0.64 -20.54 7.48
N SER A 86 -0.39 -20.33 6.66
CA SER A 86 -0.70 -19.00 6.10
C SER A 86 -1.44 -18.10 7.10
N LEU A 87 -2.27 -18.66 7.98
CA LEU A 87 -3.10 -17.89 8.94
C LEU A 87 -2.29 -16.90 9.81
N PRO A 88 -1.21 -17.30 10.51
CA PRO A 88 -0.44 -16.36 11.34
C PRO A 88 0.22 -15.25 10.51
N THR A 89 0.67 -15.59 9.31
CA THR A 89 1.29 -14.63 8.39
C THR A 89 0.26 -13.62 7.90
N TRP A 90 -0.95 -14.06 7.60
CA TRP A 90 -2.04 -13.20 7.15
C TRP A 90 -2.52 -12.26 8.26
N ILE A 91 -2.74 -12.77 9.48
CA ILE A 91 -3.16 -11.95 10.63
C ILE A 91 -2.14 -10.85 10.94
N LEU A 92 -0.85 -11.15 10.87
CA LEU A 92 0.20 -10.15 11.12
C LEU A 92 0.33 -9.12 9.99
N LYS A 93 -0.12 -9.44 8.78
CA LYS A 93 -0.03 -8.53 7.62
C LYS A 93 -1.15 -7.48 7.60
N ILE A 94 -2.36 -7.83 8.04
CA ILE A 94 -3.52 -6.92 8.01
C ILE A 94 -3.21 -5.57 8.68
N PRO A 95 -2.68 -5.52 9.92
CA PRO A 95 -2.38 -4.23 10.58
C PRO A 95 -1.31 -3.42 9.82
N ILE A 96 -0.34 -4.10 9.19
CA ILE A 96 0.75 -3.45 8.46
C ILE A 96 0.19 -2.80 7.19
N THR A 97 -0.65 -3.50 6.44
CA THR A 97 -1.28 -2.94 5.24
C THR A 97 -2.18 -1.75 5.55
N PHE A 98 -2.87 -1.76 6.71
CA PHE A 98 -3.65 -0.61 7.16
C PHE A 98 -2.76 0.61 7.44
N LEU A 99 -1.63 0.42 8.11
CA LEU A 99 -0.67 1.51 8.37
C LEU A 99 -0.10 2.09 7.07
N GLU A 100 0.24 1.24 6.09
CA GLU A 100 0.76 1.68 4.79
C GLU A 100 -0.25 2.55 4.03
N VAL A 101 -1.51 2.11 3.96
CA VAL A 101 -2.58 2.88 3.31
C VAL A 101 -2.88 4.16 4.11
N ALA A 102 -2.88 4.11 5.45
CA ALA A 102 -3.09 5.29 6.28
C ALA A 102 -2.00 6.36 6.03
N VAL A 103 -0.74 5.96 5.92
CA VAL A 103 0.36 6.87 5.58
C VAL A 103 0.17 7.47 4.19
N TRP A 104 -0.20 6.66 3.20
CA TRP A 104 -0.47 7.14 1.84
C TRP A 104 -1.60 8.16 1.81
N VAL A 105 -2.76 7.83 2.40
CA VAL A 105 -3.93 8.70 2.43
C VAL A 105 -3.62 9.99 3.18
N PHE A 106 -2.96 9.92 4.35
CA PHE A 106 -2.57 11.11 5.11
C PHE A 106 -1.75 12.09 4.27
N HIS A 107 -0.84 11.55 3.47
CA HIS A 107 0.01 12.30 2.56
C HIS A 107 -0.80 12.91 1.41
N THR A 108 -1.52 12.09 0.64
CA THR A 108 -2.12 12.52 -0.63
C THR A 108 -3.45 13.24 -0.46
N TYR A 109 -4.21 12.99 0.62
CA TYR A 109 -5.60 13.43 0.74
C TYR A 109 -5.73 14.96 0.73
N TYR A 110 -5.04 15.62 1.67
CA TYR A 110 -5.10 17.07 1.80
C TYR A 110 -4.34 17.78 0.68
N VAL A 111 -3.25 17.18 0.21
CA VAL A 111 -2.37 17.83 -0.77
C VAL A 111 -2.94 17.81 -2.17
N ILE A 112 -3.69 16.78 -2.57
CA ILE A 112 -4.37 16.74 -3.88
C ILE A 112 -5.62 17.66 -3.87
N GLY A 113 -6.13 18.03 -2.70
CA GLY A 113 -7.30 18.90 -2.57
C GLY A 113 -8.63 18.18 -2.78
N PHE A 114 -8.72 16.92 -2.35
CA PHE A 114 -10.01 16.21 -2.22
C PHE A 114 -10.96 16.95 -1.25
N ASP A 115 -12.25 16.60 -1.25
CA ASP A 115 -13.25 17.29 -0.42
C ASP A 115 -12.85 17.19 1.08
N PRO A 116 -12.55 18.32 1.75
CA PRO A 116 -12.12 18.31 3.15
C PRO A 116 -13.29 18.07 4.11
N ASN A 117 -14.53 18.08 3.64
CA ASN A 117 -15.67 17.71 4.48
C ASN A 117 -15.69 16.21 4.73
N ILE A 118 -15.49 15.85 6.00
CA ILE A 118 -15.69 14.51 6.52
C ILE A 118 -17.20 14.20 6.65
N GLU A 119 -18.05 15.23 6.61
CA GLU A 119 -19.48 15.17 6.95
C GLU A 119 -20.45 15.13 5.75
N ARG A 120 -20.02 14.77 4.53
CA ARG A 120 -20.93 14.63 3.39
C ARG A 120 -21.32 13.19 3.09
#